data_AF-A0A941JI73-F1
#
_entry.id   AF-A0A941JI73-F1
#
_cell.length_a   1.000
_cell.length_b   1.000
_cell.length_c   1.000
_cell.angle_alpha   90.00
_cell.angle_beta   90.00
_cell.angle_gamma   90.00
#
_symmetry.space_group_name_H-M   'P 1'
#
loop_
_entity.id
_entity.type
_entity.pdbx_description
1 polymer ?
#
loop_
_entity_poly.entity_id
_entity_poly.type
_entity_poly.pdbx_seq_one_letter_code
_entity_poly.pdbx_strand_id
1 'polypeptide(L)'
;MRLHTLFLAAALAAASSMAAETQGQPSGATTPDAKAGKAATACIDTEVNGYRALSYECLNQKMAPEAAPKPPPTLESEAITHRPPNQMGLPTPATIGNRMGNTFGTSAYPQRPSP
;
A
#
# COMPACT_ATOMS: atom_id res chain seq x y z
N MET A 1 -11.36 -27.33 -14.90
CA MET A 1 -12.55 -27.44 -15.78
C MET A 1 -13.78 -27.08 -14.97
N ARG A 2 -14.69 -26.30 -15.57
CA ARG A 2 -15.78 -25.47 -14.99
C ARG A 2 -15.28 -24.05 -14.64
N LEU A 3 -15.16 -23.04 -15.51
CA LEU A 3 -15.89 -22.59 -16.71
C LEU A 3 -17.41 -22.57 -16.53
N HIS A 4 -18.03 -21.40 -16.72
CA HIS A 4 -19.45 -21.01 -16.49
C HIS A 4 -19.67 -20.50 -15.06
N THR A 5 -19.81 -19.21 -14.78
CA THR A 5 -20.77 -18.25 -15.36
C THR A 5 -20.16 -16.83 -15.36
N LEU A 6 -19.83 -16.26 -16.52
CA LEU A 6 -20.67 -15.27 -17.23
C LEU A 6 -21.26 -14.21 -16.29
N PHE A 7 -20.71 -13.00 -16.35
CA PHE A 7 -21.31 -11.89 -17.13
C PHE A 7 -22.72 -11.55 -16.63
N LEU A 8 -22.79 -10.57 -15.74
CA LEU A 8 -24.00 -9.76 -15.61
C LEU A 8 -23.59 -8.28 -15.61
N ALA A 9 -23.67 -7.73 -16.83
CA ALA A 9 -23.67 -6.31 -17.11
C ALA A 9 -25.05 -5.72 -16.75
N ALA A 10 -25.06 -4.53 -16.15
CA ALA A 10 -26.17 -3.58 -16.17
C ALA A 10 -25.57 -2.20 -15.87
N ALA A 11 -25.24 -1.37 -16.86
CA ALA A 11 -26.13 -0.55 -17.70
C ALA A 11 -26.87 0.54 -16.90
N LEU A 12 -26.41 1.80 -17.05
CA LEU A 12 -27.20 3.05 -17.00
C LEU A 12 -26.29 4.15 -17.61
N ALA A 13 -26.42 4.51 -18.90
CA ALA A 13 -27.39 5.46 -19.48
C ALA A 13 -27.24 6.88 -18.87
N ALA A 14 -27.23 8.01 -19.58
CA ALA A 14 -27.14 8.42 -20.97
C ALA A 14 -27.07 9.97 -20.91
N ALA A 15 -26.29 10.65 -21.75
CA ALA A 15 -26.58 12.03 -22.19
C ALA A 15 -25.66 12.42 -23.35
N SER A 16 -26.28 12.57 -24.51
CA SER A 16 -25.70 12.99 -25.79
C SER A 16 -25.74 14.51 -25.89
N SER A 17 -24.65 15.15 -26.32
CA SER A 17 -24.70 16.45 -26.99
C SER A 17 -23.74 16.43 -28.16
N MET A 18 -24.33 16.37 -29.35
CA MET A 18 -23.66 16.53 -30.64
C MET A 18 -23.35 18.01 -30.84
N ALA A 19 -22.10 18.33 -31.18
CA ALA A 19 -21.76 19.53 -31.91
C ALA A 19 -20.80 19.10 -33.03
N ALA A 20 -21.35 18.96 -34.23
CA ALA A 20 -20.59 18.85 -35.45
C ALA A 20 -20.12 20.25 -35.83
N GLU A 21 -18.81 20.45 -35.95
CA GLU A 21 -18.28 21.53 -36.75
C GLU A 21 -17.21 20.97 -37.69
N THR A 22 -17.40 21.32 -38.96
CA THR A 22 -16.68 20.82 -40.12
C THR A 22 -15.51 21.75 -40.42
N GLN A 23 -14.35 21.12 -40.61
CA GLN A 23 -13.20 21.54 -41.45
C GLN A 23 -12.29 22.69 -40.99
N GLY A 24 -11.08 22.27 -40.62
CA GLY A 24 -9.85 23.07 -40.73
C GLY A 24 -8.66 22.16 -40.45
N GLN A 25 -8.16 21.48 -41.48
CA GLN A 25 -7.01 20.58 -41.41
C GLN A 25 -5.73 21.38 -41.71
N PRO A 26 -4.84 21.64 -40.74
CA PRO A 26 -3.48 22.03 -41.05
C PRO A 26 -2.66 20.77 -41.32
N SER A 27 -2.23 20.63 -42.57
CA SER A 27 -1.16 19.73 -42.95
C SER A 27 0.11 20.05 -42.16
N GLY A 28 0.72 19.02 -41.58
CA GLY A 28 2.14 19.03 -41.23
C GLY A 28 2.46 18.99 -39.74
N ALA A 29 2.43 17.79 -39.16
CA ALA A 29 3.43 17.33 -38.19
C ALA A 29 3.14 15.86 -37.90
N THR A 30 4.10 14.99 -38.17
CA THR A 30 4.10 13.61 -37.67
C THR A 30 4.20 13.69 -36.14
N THR A 31 3.07 13.65 -35.45
CA THR A 31 3.03 13.37 -34.00
C THR A 31 3.55 11.95 -33.82
N PRO A 32 4.63 11.71 -33.06
CA PRO A 32 4.91 10.36 -32.62
C PRO A 32 3.75 9.94 -31.72
N ASP A 33 3.09 8.84 -32.08
CA ASP A 33 2.05 8.20 -31.30
C ASP A 33 2.37 8.21 -29.80
N ALA A 34 1.62 8.99 -29.04
CA ALA A 34 1.55 8.89 -27.59
C ALA A 34 0.76 7.62 -27.23
N LYS A 35 1.38 6.46 -27.47
CA LYS A 35 0.95 5.19 -26.89
C LYS A 35 2.12 4.22 -26.73
N ALA A 36 2.98 4.51 -25.77
CA ALA A 36 3.73 3.49 -25.04
C ALA A 36 3.34 3.66 -23.57
N GLY A 37 2.44 2.85 -23.01
CA GLY A 37 2.66 1.41 -22.90
C GLY A 37 3.69 1.20 -21.80
N LYS A 38 3.19 0.95 -20.58
CA LYS A 38 3.93 0.66 -19.35
C LYS A 38 5.20 -0.17 -19.62
N ALA A 39 6.32 0.52 -19.66
CA ALA A 39 7.64 0.02 -19.36
C ALA A 39 8.35 1.20 -18.71
N ALA A 40 9.16 0.97 -17.68
CA ALA A 40 10.01 2.00 -17.10
C ALA A 40 11.06 2.41 -18.14
N THR A 41 10.63 3.19 -19.13
CA THR A 41 11.39 3.59 -20.31
C THR A 41 11.82 5.03 -20.09
N ALA A 42 13.09 5.33 -20.37
CA ALA A 42 13.70 6.62 -20.08
C ALA A 42 12.88 7.78 -20.68
N CYS A 43 12.54 8.77 -19.85
CA CYS A 43 11.91 10.01 -20.29
C CYS A 43 12.89 10.87 -21.08
N ILE A 44 12.43 11.50 -22.16
CA ILE A 44 13.28 12.37 -22.99
C ILE A 44 12.47 13.57 -23.49
N ASP A 45 13.05 14.75 -23.33
CA ASP A 45 12.55 16.01 -23.89
C ASP A 45 13.20 16.39 -25.20
N THR A 46 12.57 17.31 -25.94
CA THR A 46 13.11 17.83 -27.20
C THR A 46 13.02 19.36 -27.36
N GLU A 47 13.98 19.91 -28.12
CA GLU A 47 14.17 21.34 -28.40
C GLU A 47 14.49 21.49 -29.85
N VAL A 48 13.92 22.52 -30.45
CA VAL A 48 14.31 22.96 -31.78
C VAL A 48 14.12 24.47 -31.86
N ASN A 49 15.10 25.19 -32.39
CA ASN A 49 15.06 26.64 -32.60
C ASN A 49 14.76 27.47 -31.34
N GLY A 50 15.40 27.09 -30.24
CA GLY A 50 15.57 27.93 -29.04
C GLY A 50 14.59 27.68 -27.90
N TYR A 51 13.75 26.66 -27.99
CA TYR A 51 12.82 26.32 -26.92
C TYR A 51 12.78 24.80 -26.69
N ARG A 52 13.56 24.30 -25.73
CA ARG A 52 13.41 22.95 -25.18
C ARG A 52 12.30 22.96 -24.19
N ALA A 53 11.34 22.09 -24.46
CA ALA A 53 10.38 21.73 -23.45
C ALA A 53 11.13 21.04 -22.30
N LEU A 54 10.86 21.45 -21.07
CA LEU A 54 10.96 20.53 -19.94
C LEU A 54 9.71 19.66 -19.98
N SER A 55 9.86 18.34 -19.84
CA SER A 55 8.78 17.38 -19.82
C SER A 55 8.24 17.39 -18.41
N TYR A 56 7.55 18.47 -18.10
CA TYR A 56 6.77 18.59 -16.89
C TYR A 56 5.83 17.40 -16.72
N GLU A 57 5.36 16.81 -17.82
CA GLU A 57 4.58 15.58 -17.81
C GLU A 57 5.37 14.38 -17.26
N CYS A 58 6.57 14.10 -17.80
CA CYS A 58 7.38 13.01 -17.27
C CYS A 58 7.73 13.28 -15.80
N LEU A 59 8.06 14.51 -15.46
CA LEU A 59 8.38 14.88 -14.09
C LEU A 59 7.20 14.62 -13.16
N ASN A 60 6.00 15.05 -13.56
CA ASN A 60 4.77 14.80 -12.82
C ASN A 60 4.48 13.30 -12.67
N GLN A 61 4.77 12.51 -13.71
CA GLN A 61 4.60 11.06 -13.68
C GLN A 61 5.61 10.37 -12.76
N LYS A 62 6.84 10.90 -12.64
CA LYS A 62 7.86 10.39 -11.72
C LYS A 62 7.61 10.78 -10.27
N MET A 63 6.98 11.94 -10.04
CA MET A 63 6.61 12.40 -8.71
C MET A 63 5.24 11.86 -8.25
N ALA A 64 4.52 11.17 -9.13
CA ALA A 64 3.24 10.57 -8.78
C ALA A 64 3.44 9.59 -7.61
N PRO A 65 2.62 9.68 -6.56
CA PRO A 65 2.67 8.72 -5.47
C PRO A 65 2.40 7.32 -6.04
N GLU A 66 3.03 6.32 -5.43
CA GLU A 66 2.83 4.93 -5.83
C GLU A 66 1.33 4.60 -5.74
N ALA A 67 0.75 4.10 -6.84
CA ALA A 67 -0.69 3.95 -6.99
C ALA A 67 -1.30 2.90 -6.04
N ALA A 68 -0.46 2.07 -5.42
CA ALA A 68 -0.88 1.10 -4.42
C ALA A 68 -0.63 1.66 -3.02
N PRO A 69 -1.67 1.76 -2.17
CA PRO A 69 -1.46 2.02 -0.75
C PRO A 69 -0.55 0.95 -0.17
N LYS A 70 0.61 1.34 0.35
CA LYS A 70 1.43 0.43 1.16
C LYS A 70 0.66 0.14 2.44
N PRO A 71 0.52 -1.13 2.87
CA PRO A 71 -0.06 -1.41 4.17
C PRO A 71 0.72 -0.66 5.26
N PRO A 72 0.03 -0.11 6.28
CA PRO A 72 0.72 0.57 7.37
C PRO A 72 1.72 -0.40 8.02
N PRO A 73 2.89 0.09 8.47
CA PRO A 73 3.85 -0.76 9.16
C PRO A 73 3.19 -1.37 10.40
N THR A 74 3.34 -2.68 10.59
CA THR A 74 2.91 -3.37 11.80
C THR A 74 3.78 -2.93 12.97
N LEU A 75 3.17 -2.72 14.13
CA LEU A 75 3.93 -2.45 15.35
C LEU A 75 4.57 -3.75 15.82
N GLU A 76 5.86 -3.92 15.53
CA GLU A 76 6.63 -5.09 16.00
C GLU A 76 6.63 -5.23 17.54
N SER A 77 6.39 -4.12 18.26
CA SER A 77 6.21 -4.11 19.72
C SER A 77 4.99 -4.91 20.17
N GLU A 78 3.92 -4.98 19.38
CA GLU A 78 2.72 -5.75 19.71
C GLU A 78 3.02 -7.26 19.68
N ALA A 79 3.84 -7.71 18.73
CA ALA A 79 4.26 -9.09 18.63
C ALA A 79 5.03 -9.57 19.88
N ILE A 80 5.72 -8.67 20.58
CA ILE A 80 6.46 -8.98 21.83
C ILE A 80 5.49 -9.23 22.99
N THR A 81 4.39 -8.48 23.08
CA THR A 81 3.37 -8.66 24.14
C THR A 81 2.71 -10.04 24.08
N HIS A 82 2.63 -10.63 22.88
CA HIS A 82 2.09 -11.97 22.69
C HIS A 82 3.10 -13.09 22.92
N ARG A 83 4.38 -12.79 23.16
CA ARG A 83 5.39 -13.82 23.44
C ARG A 83 5.21 -14.36 24.85
N PRO A 84 5.21 -15.69 25.02
CA PRO A 84 5.10 -16.26 26.35
C PRO A 84 6.39 -15.98 27.16
N PRO A 85 6.29 -15.84 28.49
CA PRO A 85 7.40 -15.39 29.34
C PRO A 85 8.62 -16.31 29.28
N ASN A 86 8.42 -17.61 29.07
CA ASN A 86 9.51 -18.59 28.90
C ASN A 86 10.38 -18.34 27.66
N GLN A 87 9.84 -17.74 26.60
CA GLN A 87 10.61 -17.37 25.40
C GLN A 87 11.39 -16.05 25.59
N MET A 88 11.02 -15.27 26.60
CA MET A 88 11.62 -13.98 26.92
C MET A 88 12.64 -14.06 28.06
N GLY A 89 12.91 -15.27 28.58
CA GLY A 89 13.76 -15.44 29.77
C GLY A 89 13.13 -14.91 31.07
N LEU A 90 11.82 -14.65 31.06
CA LEU A 90 11.07 -14.14 32.21
C LEU A 90 10.46 -15.28 33.03
N PRO A 91 10.25 -15.09 34.33
CA PRO A 91 9.59 -16.08 35.16
C PRO A 91 8.14 -16.29 34.70
N THR A 92 7.72 -17.55 34.60
CA THR A 92 6.34 -17.89 34.26
C THR A 92 5.42 -17.72 35.48
N PRO A 93 4.09 -17.57 35.28
CA PRO A 93 3.14 -17.55 36.40
C PRO A 93 3.22 -18.79 37.30
N ALA A 94 3.46 -19.97 36.71
CA ALA A 94 3.64 -21.21 37.47
C ALA A 94 4.91 -21.17 38.35
N THR A 95 6.01 -20.61 37.82
CA THR A 95 7.26 -20.41 38.57
C THR A 95 7.04 -19.50 39.79
N ILE A 96 6.35 -18.38 39.60
CA ILE A 96 6.05 -17.47 40.71
C ILE A 96 5.08 -18.13 41.70
N GLY A 97 4.08 -18.86 41.23
CA GLY A 97 3.17 -19.64 42.07
C GLY A 97 3.91 -20.61 42.99
N ASN A 98 4.87 -21.37 42.45
CA ASN A 98 5.70 -22.27 43.26
C ASN A 98 6.54 -21.53 44.31
N ARG A 99 7.08 -20.36 43.97
CA ARG A 99 7.91 -19.57 44.89
C ARG A 99 7.09 -18.90 46.00
N MET A 100 5.87 -18.48 45.70
CA MET A 100 5.02 -17.73 46.64
C MET A 100 4.10 -18.65 47.45
N GLY A 101 3.71 -19.80 46.89
CA GLY A 101 2.73 -20.70 47.51
C GLY A 101 1.36 -20.03 47.57
N ASN A 102 0.66 -20.22 48.69
CA ASN A 102 -0.71 -19.71 48.88
C ASN A 102 -0.78 -18.17 48.93
N THR A 103 0.36 -17.48 48.97
CA THR A 103 0.40 -16.01 48.97
C THR A 103 0.53 -15.40 47.56
N PHE A 104 0.50 -16.23 46.52
CA PHE A 104 0.56 -15.74 45.14
C PHE A 104 -0.65 -14.82 44.82
N GLY A 105 -0.36 -13.59 44.41
CA GLY A 105 -1.38 -12.57 44.10
C GLY A 105 -1.95 -11.84 45.32
N THR A 106 -1.58 -12.20 46.55
CA THR A 106 -2.11 -11.60 47.78
C THR A 106 -1.04 -10.97 48.68
N SER A 107 0.25 -11.32 48.50
CA SER A 107 1.36 -10.73 49.25
C SER A 107 2.59 -10.54 48.37
N ALA A 108 3.45 -9.58 48.74
CA ALA A 108 4.79 -9.42 48.17
C ALA A 108 5.80 -10.45 48.72
N TYR A 109 5.46 -11.17 49.80
CA TYR A 109 6.33 -12.13 50.47
C TYR A 109 5.83 -13.58 50.29
N PRO A 110 6.75 -14.56 50.10
CA PRO A 110 6.40 -15.97 50.06
C PRO A 110 5.72 -16.50 51.34
N GLN A 111 4.93 -17.56 51.21
CA GLN A 111 4.38 -18.29 52.35
C GLN A 111 5.50 -18.75 53.30
N ARG A 112 5.45 -18.28 54.55
CA ARG A 112 6.27 -18.78 55.64
C ARG A 112 5.42 -19.67 56.56
N PRO A 113 5.91 -20.84 56.98
CA PRO A 113 5.30 -21.59 58.07
C PRO A 113 5.26 -20.74 59.35
N SER A 114 4.25 -20.95 60.19
CA SER A 114 4.29 -20.45 61.56
C SER A 114 5.43 -21.17 62.32
N PRO A 115 6.13 -20.47 63.22
CA PRO A 115 7.15 -21.08 64.07
C PRO A 115 6.57 -22.16 64.99
#